data_AF-A0A838VXT4-F1
#
_entry.id   AF-A0A838VXT4-F1
#
_cell.length_a   1.000
_cell.length_b   1.000
_cell.length_c   1.000
_cell.angle_alpha   90.00
_cell.angle_beta   90.00
_cell.angle_gamma   90.00
#
_symmetry.space_group_name_H-M   'P 1'
#
loop_
_entity.id
_entity.type
_entity.pdbx_description
1 polymer ?
#
loop_
_entity_poly.entity_id
_entity_poly.type
_entity_poly.pdbx_seq_one_letter_code
_entity_poly.pdbx_strand_id
1 'polypeptide(L)'
;MSFYNKLCTEFYDLETPWASEQEVLFYSSFLEQYPGIWLEAMSGSGRLLLPLLKHGYNIQGVDNSEHMIQSCLKRATNQYGTPVIFNQSLTDLTLERKYAGVCITYSSFQLIYDRDQAFKALEQLNKCLLPGGILILECFIPWDIIKDTICGQTPLKTAGPYTTKRVLQSINGTLLYLKSSITLDTQAQRMTSKGIFERRTLAGTLLEQEQEEHIITWYYQYEMELLLEKAGFKLIALYQNSHHLEPQDSVFTAVKY
;
A
#
# COMPACT_ATOMS: atom_id res chain seq x y z
N MET A 1 6.33 -11.14 -7.84
CA MET A 1 7.57 -10.89 -7.07
C MET A 1 7.16 -10.33 -5.73
N SER A 2 7.73 -10.82 -4.63
CA SER A 2 7.44 -10.31 -3.29
C SER A 2 8.45 -9.19 -2.97
N PHE A 3 7.96 -8.07 -2.48
CA PHE A 3 8.75 -6.91 -2.04
C PHE A 3 8.68 -6.80 -0.50
N TYR A 4 9.34 -5.82 0.11
CA TYR A 4 9.40 -5.68 1.57
C TYR A 4 10.12 -6.85 2.25
N ASN A 5 11.42 -6.92 2.08
CA ASN A 5 12.31 -7.75 2.86
C ASN A 5 12.48 -7.17 4.27
N LYS A 6 13.27 -7.87 5.08
CA LYS A 6 13.37 -7.68 6.54
C LYS A 6 13.67 -6.24 6.96
N LEU A 7 14.69 -5.58 6.37
CA LEU A 7 15.05 -4.23 6.77
C LEU A 7 14.05 -3.20 6.27
N CYS A 8 13.50 -3.38 5.06
CA CYS A 8 12.44 -2.52 4.55
C CYS A 8 11.19 -2.59 5.44
N THR A 9 10.76 -3.79 5.86
CA THR A 9 9.64 -3.95 6.81
C THR A 9 9.89 -3.25 8.14
N GLU A 10 11.08 -3.43 8.74
CA GLU A 10 11.40 -2.76 10.02
C GLU A 10 11.42 -1.23 9.87
N PHE A 11 11.97 -0.73 8.76
CA PHE A 11 11.97 0.70 8.47
C PHE A 11 10.54 1.23 8.29
N TYR A 12 9.71 0.53 7.52
CA TYR A 12 8.30 0.87 7.30
C TYR A 12 7.51 0.94 8.62
N ASP A 13 7.68 -0.05 9.50
CA ASP A 13 6.99 -0.08 10.79
C ASP A 13 7.39 1.08 11.72
N LEU A 14 8.63 1.59 11.61
CA LEU A 14 9.08 2.75 12.39
C LEU A 14 8.61 4.08 11.79
N GLU A 15 8.56 4.17 10.45
CA GLU A 15 8.15 5.40 9.76
C GLU A 15 6.64 5.61 9.81
N THR A 16 5.88 4.54 9.58
CA THR A 16 4.41 4.57 9.50
C THR A 16 3.81 3.47 10.37
N PRO A 17 3.92 3.56 11.71
CA PRO A 17 3.56 2.47 12.60
C PRO A 17 2.07 2.15 12.53
N TRP A 18 1.17 3.12 12.62
CA TRP A 18 -0.26 2.87 12.74
C TRP A 18 -1.07 3.81 11.87
N ALA A 19 -2.27 3.38 11.48
CA ALA A 19 -3.29 4.25 10.95
C ALA A 19 -3.66 5.34 11.95
N SER A 20 -3.86 6.55 11.43
CA SER A 20 -4.36 7.65 12.24
C SER A 20 -5.80 7.34 12.66
N GLU A 21 -6.27 7.97 13.74
CA GLU A 21 -7.66 7.80 14.16
C GLU A 21 -8.63 8.26 13.07
N GLN A 22 -8.30 9.34 12.35
CA GLN A 22 -9.12 9.84 11.23
C GLN A 22 -9.23 8.82 10.10
N GLU A 23 -8.12 8.16 9.77
CA GLU A 23 -8.11 7.12 8.75
C GLU A 23 -8.90 5.89 9.20
N VAL A 24 -8.73 5.44 10.44
CA VAL A 24 -9.52 4.35 11.00
C VAL A 24 -11.01 4.69 10.92
N LEU A 25 -11.42 5.88 11.36
CA LEU A 25 -12.81 6.33 11.29
C LEU A 25 -13.36 6.39 9.86
N PHE A 26 -12.53 6.80 8.89
CA PHE A 26 -12.91 6.80 7.48
C PHE A 26 -13.27 5.40 7.00
N TYR A 27 -12.37 4.42 7.19
CA TYR A 27 -12.65 3.04 6.77
C TYR A 27 -13.80 2.43 7.58
N SER A 28 -13.83 2.65 8.91
CA SER A 28 -14.92 2.22 9.79
C SER A 28 -16.31 2.62 9.28
N SER A 29 -16.45 3.83 8.73
CA SER A 29 -17.73 4.30 8.19
C SER A 29 -18.26 3.40 7.06
N PHE A 30 -17.38 2.86 6.21
CA PHE A 30 -17.76 1.89 5.18
C PHE A 30 -18.02 0.51 5.77
N LEU A 31 -17.24 0.06 6.75
CA LEU A 31 -17.47 -1.22 7.42
C LEU A 31 -18.83 -1.27 8.13
N GLU A 32 -19.31 -0.13 8.64
CA GLU A 32 -20.64 0.02 9.21
C GLU A 32 -21.74 0.05 8.14
N GLN A 33 -21.49 0.73 7.01
CA GLN A 33 -22.45 0.82 5.90
C GLN A 33 -22.61 -0.52 5.15
N TYR A 34 -21.54 -1.32 5.06
CA TYR A 34 -21.52 -2.63 4.40
C TYR A 34 -21.18 -3.72 5.42
N PRO A 35 -22.17 -4.12 6.25
CA PRO A 35 -21.93 -5.08 7.32
C PRO A 35 -21.56 -6.45 6.76
N GLY A 36 -20.55 -7.07 7.36
CA GLY A 36 -20.06 -8.39 6.98
C GLY A 36 -18.57 -8.52 7.22
N ILE A 37 -17.97 -9.53 6.59
CA ILE A 37 -16.52 -9.78 6.67
C ILE A 37 -15.83 -8.96 5.60
N TRP A 38 -14.78 -8.25 5.98
CA TRP A 38 -13.96 -7.44 5.10
C TRP A 38 -12.58 -8.06 4.86
N LEU A 39 -11.94 -7.65 3.77
CA LEU A 39 -10.57 -8.01 3.44
C LEU A 39 -9.75 -6.74 3.21
N GLU A 40 -8.70 -6.52 3.98
CA GLU A 40 -7.63 -5.59 3.61
C GLU A 40 -6.66 -6.34 2.69
N ALA A 41 -6.63 -5.93 1.43
CA ALA A 41 -5.75 -6.50 0.42
C ALA A 41 -4.43 -5.69 0.34
N MET A 42 -3.31 -6.41 0.25
CA MET A 42 -1.96 -5.86 0.45
C MET A 42 -1.82 -5.23 1.85
N SER A 43 -2.25 -5.98 2.87
CA SER A 43 -2.39 -5.50 4.25
C SER A 43 -1.06 -5.18 4.96
N GLY A 44 0.07 -5.60 4.37
CA GLY A 44 1.40 -5.35 4.89
C GLY A 44 1.55 -5.81 6.34
N SER A 45 2.21 -4.98 7.15
CA SER A 45 2.41 -5.21 8.58
C SER A 45 1.19 -4.89 9.45
N GLY A 46 0.01 -4.69 8.84
CA GLY A 46 -1.27 -4.48 9.52
C GLY A 46 -1.42 -3.08 10.13
N ARG A 47 -0.88 -2.06 9.46
CA ARG A 47 -0.97 -0.65 9.87
C ARG A 47 -2.43 -0.20 10.09
N LEU A 48 -3.35 -0.65 9.22
CA LEU A 48 -4.79 -0.41 9.33
C LEU A 48 -5.56 -1.64 9.85
N LEU A 49 -5.20 -2.86 9.41
CA LEU A 49 -5.83 -4.12 9.82
C LEU A 49 -5.99 -4.22 11.34
N LEU A 50 -4.89 -4.02 12.07
CA LEU A 50 -4.85 -4.22 13.51
C LEU A 50 -5.68 -3.15 14.25
N PRO A 51 -5.59 -1.84 13.95
CA PRO A 51 -6.53 -0.86 14.47
C PRO A 51 -8.00 -1.18 14.21
N LEU A 52 -8.38 -1.64 13.02
CA LEU A 52 -9.77 -2.01 12.72
C LEU A 52 -10.22 -3.23 13.54
N LEU A 53 -9.37 -4.25 13.69
CA LEU A 53 -9.64 -5.39 14.57
C LEU A 53 -9.83 -4.98 16.02
N LYS A 54 -8.99 -4.05 16.52
CA LYS A 54 -9.13 -3.48 17.87
C LYS A 54 -10.48 -2.78 18.10
N HIS A 55 -11.07 -2.19 17.06
CA HIS A 55 -12.39 -1.59 17.11
C HIS A 55 -13.54 -2.60 16.97
N GLY A 56 -13.23 -3.90 16.88
CA GLY A 56 -14.21 -4.98 16.83
C GLY A 56 -14.76 -5.27 15.43
N TYR A 57 -14.17 -4.69 14.39
CA TYR A 57 -14.58 -4.97 13.02
C TYR A 57 -14.10 -6.35 12.56
N ASN A 58 -14.92 -7.01 11.74
CA ASN A 58 -14.61 -8.31 11.19
C ASN A 58 -13.85 -8.16 9.87
N ILE A 59 -12.53 -8.05 9.97
CA ILE A 59 -11.64 -7.83 8.82
C ILE A 59 -10.48 -8.83 8.83
N GLN A 60 -10.07 -9.27 7.65
CA GLN A 60 -8.94 -10.18 7.43
C GLN A 60 -7.93 -9.50 6.51
N GLY A 61 -6.68 -9.96 6.52
CA GLY A 61 -5.63 -9.46 5.62
C GLY A 61 -5.30 -10.44 4.51
N VAL A 62 -4.79 -9.94 3.39
CA VAL A 62 -4.00 -10.74 2.45
C VAL A 62 -2.78 -9.94 2.01
N ASP A 63 -1.62 -10.57 2.02
CA ASP A 63 -0.36 -9.99 1.55
C ASP A 63 0.52 -11.10 0.97
N ASN A 64 1.58 -10.76 0.22
CA ASN A 64 2.53 -11.74 -0.32
C ASN A 64 3.96 -11.57 0.22
N SER A 65 4.19 -10.61 1.11
CA SER A 65 5.45 -10.44 1.84
C SER A 65 5.40 -11.20 3.16
N GLU A 66 6.18 -12.28 3.23
CA GLU A 66 6.33 -13.04 4.47
C GLU A 66 6.86 -12.16 5.61
N HIS A 67 7.80 -11.24 5.34
CA HIS A 67 8.32 -10.35 6.37
C HIS A 67 7.26 -9.38 6.91
N MET A 68 6.41 -8.82 6.04
CA MET A 68 5.31 -7.96 6.46
C MET A 68 4.27 -8.74 7.28
N ILE A 69 3.88 -9.94 6.83
CA ILE A 69 2.93 -10.81 7.55
C ILE A 69 3.48 -11.17 8.93
N GLN A 70 4.75 -11.60 9.02
CA GLN A 70 5.37 -11.94 10.29
C GLN A 70 5.45 -10.71 11.22
N SER A 71 5.72 -9.53 10.67
CA SER A 71 5.66 -8.30 11.47
C SER A 71 4.24 -8.03 11.97
N CYS A 72 3.22 -8.16 11.12
CA CYS A 72 1.82 -8.00 11.53
C CYS A 72 1.47 -8.92 12.70
N LEU A 73 1.78 -10.21 12.58
CA LEU A 73 1.53 -11.21 13.62
C LEU A 73 2.28 -10.89 14.93
N LYS A 74 3.52 -10.39 14.84
CA LYS A 74 4.31 -9.99 16.01
C LYS A 74 3.75 -8.73 16.69
N ARG A 75 3.21 -7.80 15.90
CA ARG A 75 2.65 -6.52 16.36
C ARG A 75 1.22 -6.67 16.90
N ALA A 76 0.53 -7.75 16.51
CA ALA A 76 -0.76 -8.13 17.06
C ALA A 76 -0.64 -8.56 18.53
N THR A 77 -0.62 -7.58 19.42
CA THR A 77 -0.74 -7.82 20.87
C THR A 77 -2.18 -8.20 21.22
N ASN A 78 -2.41 -8.71 22.44
CA ASN A 78 -3.76 -9.05 22.94
C ASN A 78 -4.78 -7.90 22.81
N GLN A 79 -4.34 -6.65 22.67
CA GLN A 79 -5.22 -5.49 22.50
C GLN A 79 -5.82 -5.37 21.08
N TYR A 80 -5.23 -6.02 20.08
CA TYR A 80 -5.65 -5.92 18.68
C TYR A 80 -6.38 -7.19 18.17
N GLY A 81 -6.49 -8.22 19.00
CA GLY A 81 -6.95 -9.54 18.57
C GLY A 81 -5.91 -10.29 17.72
N THR A 82 -6.25 -11.52 17.35
CA THR A 82 -5.41 -12.34 16.47
C THR A 82 -5.84 -12.11 15.02
N PRO A 83 -5.02 -11.47 14.17
CA PRO A 83 -5.39 -11.24 12.78
C PRO A 83 -5.38 -12.56 12.00
N VAL A 84 -6.31 -12.68 11.05
CA VAL A 84 -6.26 -13.73 10.02
C VAL A 84 -5.67 -13.09 8.78
N ILE A 85 -4.50 -13.56 8.33
CA ILE A 85 -3.80 -13.01 7.17
C ILE A 85 -3.41 -14.15 6.24
N PHE A 86 -3.79 -14.03 4.97
CA PHE A 86 -3.43 -15.01 3.94
C PHE A 86 -2.14 -14.58 3.25
N ASN A 87 -1.19 -15.51 3.10
CA ASN A 87 -0.01 -15.30 2.26
C ASN A 87 -0.34 -15.66 0.80
N GLN A 88 -0.85 -14.70 0.04
CA GLN A 88 -1.20 -14.86 -1.39
C GLN A 88 -0.96 -13.56 -2.15
N SER A 89 -0.60 -13.68 -3.43
CA SER A 89 -0.61 -12.53 -4.34
C SER A 89 -2.02 -12.28 -4.86
N LEU A 90 -2.40 -11.01 -5.05
CA LEU A 90 -3.72 -10.67 -5.58
C LEU A 90 -3.97 -11.21 -7.00
N THR A 91 -2.92 -11.40 -7.81
CA THR A 91 -3.03 -11.97 -9.16
C THR A 91 -3.45 -13.43 -9.16
N ASP A 92 -3.17 -14.15 -8.07
CA ASP A 92 -3.44 -15.58 -7.91
C ASP A 92 -4.26 -15.84 -6.65
N LEU A 93 -5.09 -14.87 -6.27
CA LEU A 93 -5.93 -14.92 -5.08
C LEU A 93 -7.00 -16.01 -5.23
N THR A 94 -6.99 -16.96 -4.31
CA THR A 94 -7.95 -18.07 -4.26
C THR A 94 -8.49 -18.21 -2.85
N LEU A 95 -9.36 -17.28 -2.45
CA LEU A 95 -10.07 -17.33 -1.18
C LEU A 95 -11.40 -18.07 -1.34
N GLU A 96 -11.65 -19.05 -0.47
CA GLU A 96 -12.92 -19.82 -0.47
C GLU A 96 -14.12 -18.97 -0.07
N ARG A 97 -13.89 -17.99 0.82
CA ARG A 97 -14.91 -17.10 1.36
C ARG A 97 -15.13 -15.88 0.46
N LYS A 98 -16.35 -15.33 0.51
CA LYS A 98 -16.68 -14.03 -0.09
C LYS A 98 -16.79 -12.93 0.97
N TYR A 99 -16.47 -11.70 0.58
CA TYR A 99 -16.36 -10.54 1.47
C TYR A 99 -17.43 -9.50 1.15
N ALA A 100 -17.91 -8.79 2.17
CA ALA A 100 -18.82 -7.65 2.03
C ALA A 100 -18.09 -6.40 1.48
N GLY A 101 -16.81 -6.26 1.83
CA GLY A 101 -15.95 -5.21 1.31
C GLY A 101 -14.48 -5.62 1.22
N VAL A 102 -13.77 -4.97 0.32
CA VAL A 102 -12.32 -5.05 0.17
C VAL A 102 -11.78 -3.62 0.22
N CYS A 103 -10.70 -3.39 0.98
CA CYS A 103 -9.93 -2.15 0.88
C CYS A 103 -8.47 -2.44 0.49
N ILE A 104 -7.88 -1.58 -0.34
CA ILE A 104 -6.44 -1.49 -0.58
C ILE A 104 -6.03 -0.06 -0.25
N THR A 105 -5.16 0.07 0.75
CA THR A 105 -4.80 1.36 1.34
C THR A 105 -3.37 1.73 0.99
N TYR A 106 -3.01 2.98 1.27
CA TYR A 106 -1.65 3.48 1.11
C TYR A 106 -1.11 3.28 -0.30
N SER A 107 -2.01 3.38 -1.29
CA SER A 107 -1.71 3.25 -2.71
C SER A 107 -1.04 1.93 -3.14
N SER A 108 -1.17 0.89 -2.32
CA SER A 108 -0.46 -0.38 -2.50
C SER A 108 -0.76 -1.08 -3.82
N PHE A 109 -1.96 -0.91 -4.38
CA PHE A 109 -2.33 -1.46 -5.69
C PHE A 109 -1.37 -1.04 -6.81
N GLN A 110 -0.82 0.18 -6.72
CA GLN A 110 0.06 0.72 -7.75
C GLN A 110 1.40 -0.02 -7.83
N LEU A 111 1.78 -0.78 -6.78
CA LEU A 111 2.94 -1.69 -6.79
C LEU A 111 2.76 -2.88 -7.74
N ILE A 112 1.52 -3.19 -8.15
CA ILE A 112 1.25 -4.09 -9.27
C ILE A 112 1.50 -3.29 -10.56
N TYR A 113 2.78 -3.03 -10.84
CA TYR A 113 3.19 -2.08 -11.88
C TYR A 113 2.85 -2.55 -13.31
N ASP A 114 2.70 -3.85 -13.49
CA ASP A 114 2.25 -4.41 -14.76
C ASP A 114 0.73 -4.28 -14.87
N ARG A 115 0.25 -3.63 -15.94
CA ARG A 115 -1.17 -3.28 -16.08
C ARG A 115 -2.05 -4.52 -16.28
N ASP A 116 -1.55 -5.55 -16.95
CA ASP A 116 -2.31 -6.79 -17.14
C ASP A 116 -2.44 -7.54 -15.82
N GLN A 117 -1.37 -7.56 -15.01
CA GLN A 117 -1.44 -8.09 -13.64
C GLN A 117 -2.35 -7.25 -12.73
N ALA A 118 -2.31 -5.93 -12.84
CA ALA A 118 -3.18 -5.04 -12.06
C ALA A 118 -4.66 -5.27 -12.41
N PHE A 119 -4.97 -5.43 -13.70
CA PHE A 119 -6.29 -5.80 -14.17
C PHE A 119 -6.72 -7.17 -13.63
N LYS A 120 -5.86 -8.19 -13.77
CA LYS A 120 -6.11 -9.54 -13.23
C LYS A 120 -6.37 -9.51 -11.71
N ALA A 121 -5.63 -8.69 -10.96
CA ALA A 121 -5.85 -8.50 -9.53
C ALA A 121 -7.25 -7.94 -9.25
N LEU A 122 -7.70 -6.91 -9.98
CA LEU A 122 -9.07 -6.39 -9.85
C LEU A 122 -10.11 -7.46 -10.17
N GLU A 123 -9.92 -8.29 -11.20
CA GLU A 123 -10.83 -9.40 -11.48
C GLU A 123 -10.90 -10.41 -10.33
N GLN A 124 -9.78 -10.70 -9.66
CA GLN A 124 -9.78 -11.60 -8.50
C GLN A 124 -10.46 -10.97 -7.28
N LEU A 125 -10.25 -9.68 -7.04
CA LEU A 125 -10.96 -8.94 -5.99
C LEU A 125 -12.46 -8.91 -6.25
N ASN A 126 -12.87 -8.71 -7.51
CA ASN A 126 -14.28 -8.81 -7.89
C ASN A 126 -14.83 -10.20 -7.56
N LYS A 127 -14.10 -11.27 -7.94
CA LYS A 127 -14.49 -12.65 -7.63
C LYS A 127 -14.62 -12.90 -6.13
N CYS A 128 -13.78 -12.32 -5.28
CA CYS A 128 -13.85 -12.52 -3.82
C CYS A 128 -14.93 -11.67 -3.13
N LEU A 129 -15.55 -10.70 -3.81
CA LEU A 129 -16.65 -9.92 -3.25
C LEU A 129 -18.01 -10.63 -3.40
N LEU A 130 -18.88 -10.41 -2.41
CA LEU A 130 -20.31 -10.72 -2.49
C LEU A 130 -20.99 -9.84 -3.55
N PRO A 131 -22.12 -10.26 -4.15
CA PRO A 131 -22.95 -9.36 -4.96
C PRO A 131 -23.31 -8.09 -4.17
N GLY A 132 -23.08 -6.92 -4.76
CA GLY A 132 -23.26 -5.63 -4.07
C GLY A 132 -22.15 -5.27 -3.06
N GLY A 133 -21.10 -6.08 -2.96
CA GLY A 133 -19.93 -5.79 -2.13
C GLY A 133 -19.10 -4.63 -2.68
N ILE A 134 -18.35 -3.97 -1.79
CA ILE A 134 -17.62 -2.73 -2.10
C ILE A 134 -16.12 -2.96 -2.24
N LEU A 135 -15.49 -2.26 -3.18
CA LEU A 135 -14.05 -2.09 -3.29
C LEU A 135 -13.69 -0.64 -2.98
N ILE A 136 -12.73 -0.45 -2.07
CA ILE A 136 -12.12 0.84 -1.76
C ILE A 136 -10.65 0.79 -2.16
N LEU A 137 -10.25 1.70 -3.04
CA LEU A 137 -8.92 1.73 -3.62
C LEU A 137 -8.33 3.12 -3.49
N GLU A 138 -7.28 3.24 -2.70
CA GLU A 138 -6.47 4.45 -2.63
C GLU A 138 -5.41 4.43 -3.74
N CYS A 139 -5.20 5.58 -4.38
CA CYS A 139 -4.18 5.78 -5.41
C CYS A 139 -3.65 7.22 -5.33
N PHE A 140 -2.39 7.42 -5.69
CA PHE A 140 -1.80 8.75 -5.83
C PHE A 140 -1.19 8.95 -7.21
N ILE A 141 -0.94 10.21 -7.54
CA ILE A 141 -0.11 10.60 -8.68
C ILE A 141 1.06 11.42 -8.10
N PRO A 142 2.32 11.12 -8.46
CA PRO A 142 3.47 11.83 -7.91
C PRO A 142 3.62 13.23 -8.56
N TRP A 143 2.63 14.12 -8.40
CA TRP A 143 2.60 15.38 -9.15
C TRP A 143 3.78 16.27 -8.84
N ASP A 144 4.30 16.25 -7.61
CA ASP A 144 5.41 17.13 -7.25
C ASP A 144 6.70 16.69 -7.97
N ILE A 145 6.95 15.39 -8.06
CA ILE A 145 8.09 14.85 -8.81
C ILE A 145 7.89 15.06 -10.32
N ILE A 146 6.65 14.92 -10.82
CA ILE A 146 6.32 15.20 -12.23
C ILE A 146 6.54 16.68 -12.56
N LYS A 147 6.06 17.60 -11.72
CA LYS A 147 6.23 19.06 -11.89
C LYS A 147 7.70 19.42 -11.93
N ASP A 148 8.50 18.91 -10.99
CA ASP A 148 9.94 19.16 -10.97
C ASP A 148 10.63 18.64 -12.25
N THR A 149 10.21 17.47 -12.72
CA THR A 149 10.72 16.86 -13.96
C THR A 149 10.37 17.69 -15.20
N ILE A 150 9.15 18.23 -15.28
CA ILE A 150 8.63 18.95 -16.46
C ILE A 150 9.05 20.43 -16.45
N CYS A 151 9.00 21.12 -15.30
CA CYS A 151 9.20 22.56 -15.19
C CYS A 151 10.67 23.00 -15.25
N GLY A 152 11.62 22.07 -15.34
CA GLY A 152 13.01 22.39 -15.65
C GLY A 152 13.71 23.29 -14.62
N GLN A 153 13.24 23.36 -13.37
CA GLN A 153 13.92 24.03 -12.26
C GLN A 153 15.11 23.18 -11.75
N THR A 154 16.00 22.87 -12.71
CA THR A 154 17.43 22.49 -12.73
C THR A 154 17.98 21.17 -12.14
N PRO A 155 18.98 20.51 -12.80
CA PRO A 155 19.57 20.79 -14.13
C PRO A 155 19.41 19.65 -15.18
N LEU A 156 19.02 20.09 -16.38
CA LEU A 156 19.55 19.69 -17.70
C LEU A 156 19.91 18.21 -17.96
N LYS A 157 19.13 17.61 -18.86
CA LYS A 157 19.56 16.56 -19.81
C LYS A 157 20.17 15.29 -19.19
N THR A 158 19.50 14.71 -18.20
CA THR A 158 19.27 13.26 -18.06
C THR A 158 18.45 13.08 -16.80
N ALA A 159 17.50 12.15 -16.83
CA ALA A 159 16.76 11.68 -15.67
C ALA A 159 17.74 11.11 -14.61
N GLY A 160 18.29 11.97 -13.76
CA GLY A 160 19.11 11.57 -12.62
C GLY A 160 18.21 11.20 -11.42
N PRO A 161 18.63 10.25 -10.57
CA PRO A 161 17.78 9.81 -9.47
C PRO A 161 17.60 10.87 -8.37
N TYR A 162 16.36 11.15 -7.97
CA TYR A 162 16.09 11.91 -6.73
C TYR A 162 16.61 11.10 -5.56
N THR A 163 17.64 11.61 -4.86
CA THR A 163 18.29 10.87 -3.79
C THR A 163 17.85 11.38 -2.43
N THR A 164 17.32 10.51 -1.57
CA THR A 164 16.99 10.84 -0.18
C THR A 164 17.81 10.00 0.78
N LYS A 165 18.11 10.55 1.96
CA LYS A 165 18.72 9.81 3.06
C LYS A 165 17.90 10.03 4.32
N ARG A 166 17.34 8.95 4.85
CA ARG A 166 16.60 8.93 6.11
C ARG A 166 17.30 8.03 7.12
N VAL A 167 17.19 8.38 8.40
CA VAL A 167 17.78 7.62 9.51
C VAL A 167 16.77 7.55 10.63
N LEU A 168 16.42 6.33 11.04
CA LEU A 168 15.53 6.05 12.16
C LEU A 168 16.30 5.27 13.22
N GLN A 169 15.94 5.46 14.49
CA GLN A 169 16.50 4.67 15.58
C GLN A 169 15.53 3.54 15.92
N SER A 170 16.00 2.30 15.83
CA SER A 170 15.25 1.11 16.24
C SER A 170 15.15 1.05 17.77
N ILE A 171 14.07 0.45 18.27
CA ILE A 171 13.81 0.29 19.71
C ILE A 171 14.91 -0.50 20.44
N ASN A 172 15.66 -1.34 19.70
CA ASN A 172 16.76 -2.14 20.23
C ASN A 172 18.11 -1.40 20.27
N GLY A 173 18.12 -0.08 20.07
CA GLY A 173 19.35 0.72 20.14
C GLY A 173 20.26 0.57 18.92
N THR A 174 19.70 0.33 17.73
CA THR A 174 20.43 0.38 16.44
C THR A 174 19.87 1.49 15.56
N LEU A 175 20.61 1.86 14.52
CA LEU A 175 20.19 2.85 13.52
C LEU A 175 19.81 2.14 12.23
N LEU A 176 18.66 2.47 11.66
CA LEU A 176 18.24 2.06 10.32
C LEU A 176 18.40 3.24 9.37
N TYR A 177 19.20 3.05 8.33
CA TYR A 177 19.41 4.02 7.26
C TYR A 177 18.64 3.57 6.03
N LEU A 178 18.06 4.53 5.33
CA LEU A 178 17.56 4.36 3.97
C LEU A 178 18.20 5.40 3.07
N LYS A 179 18.91 4.94 2.04
CA LYS A 179 19.29 5.77 0.88
C LYS A 179 18.40 5.35 -0.28
N SER A 180 17.57 6.24 -0.79
CA SER A 180 16.72 5.93 -1.94
C SER A 180 17.08 6.77 -3.15
N SER A 181 16.79 6.25 -4.33
CA SER A 181 16.91 6.92 -5.62
C SER A 181 15.61 6.72 -6.40
N ILE A 182 15.00 7.80 -6.89
CA ILE A 182 13.74 7.73 -7.64
C ILE A 182 13.94 8.17 -9.08
N THR A 183 13.40 7.40 -10.02
CA THR A 183 13.36 7.73 -11.45
C THR A 183 11.93 7.66 -11.97
N LEU A 184 11.53 8.60 -12.84
CA LEU A 184 10.22 8.64 -13.45
C LEU A 184 10.29 8.36 -14.96
N ASP A 185 9.34 7.56 -15.43
CA ASP A 185 8.98 7.43 -16.83
C ASP A 185 7.55 7.95 -16.99
N THR A 186 7.44 9.20 -17.43
CA THR A 186 6.14 9.88 -17.59
C THR A 186 5.33 9.33 -18.76
N GLN A 187 5.96 8.70 -19.75
CA GLN A 187 5.26 8.08 -20.88
C GLN A 187 4.63 6.75 -20.47
N ALA A 188 5.35 5.93 -19.70
CA ALA A 188 4.84 4.66 -19.18
C ALA A 188 3.98 4.83 -17.91
N GLN A 189 3.91 6.05 -17.37
CA GLN A 189 3.33 6.37 -16.06
C GLN A 189 3.92 5.54 -14.92
N ARG A 190 5.26 5.43 -14.88
CA ARG A 190 5.98 4.60 -13.91
C ARG A 190 6.93 5.41 -13.06
N MET A 191 6.95 5.11 -11.76
CA MET A 191 7.96 5.61 -10.84
C MET A 191 8.70 4.41 -10.26
N THR A 192 10.02 4.40 -10.41
CA THR A 192 10.91 3.39 -9.83
C THR A 192 11.68 4.00 -8.69
N SER A 193 11.57 3.40 -7.51
CA SER A 193 12.32 3.75 -6.30
C SER A 193 13.27 2.61 -5.95
N LYS A 194 14.57 2.88 -5.97
CA LYS A 194 15.62 1.94 -5.53
C LYS A 194 16.12 2.37 -4.16
N GLY A 195 15.95 1.51 -3.17
CA GLY A 195 16.37 1.73 -1.79
C GLY A 195 17.55 0.86 -1.39
N ILE A 196 18.49 1.42 -0.64
CA ILE A 196 19.51 0.69 0.12
C ILE A 196 19.20 0.91 1.59
N PHE A 197 18.79 -0.16 2.27
CA PHE A 197 18.54 -0.19 3.70
C PHE A 197 19.77 -0.72 4.42
N GLU A 198 20.19 -0.07 5.51
CA GLU A 198 21.33 -0.49 6.31
C GLU A 198 20.98 -0.45 7.79
N ARG A 199 21.24 -1.53 8.54
CA ARG A 199 21.27 -1.48 10.00
C ARG A 199 22.69 -1.22 10.48
N ARG A 200 22.86 -0.26 11.37
CA ARG A 200 24.14 0.10 11.98
C ARG A 200 24.05 0.14 13.50
N THR A 201 25.17 -0.06 14.18
CA THR A 201 25.30 0.27 15.61
C THR A 201 25.18 1.78 15.82
N LEU A 202 24.97 2.23 17.06
CA LEU A 202 25.03 3.66 17.40
C LEU A 202 26.39 4.30 17.09
N ALA A 203 27.47 3.50 17.11
CA ALA A 203 28.81 3.92 16.72
C ALA A 203 29.01 3.98 15.18
N GLY A 204 28.01 3.60 14.39
CA GLY A 204 28.04 3.66 12.92
C GLY A 204 28.55 2.41 12.21
N THR A 205 28.89 1.34 12.93
CA THR A 205 29.33 0.06 12.34
C THR A 205 28.18 -0.60 11.59
N LEU A 206 28.38 -0.95 10.33
CA LEU A 206 27.39 -1.68 9.52
C LEU A 206 27.19 -3.11 10.03
N LEU A 207 25.94 -3.49 10.25
CA LEU A 207 25.55 -4.82 10.73
C LEU A 207 24.83 -5.64 9.65
N GLU A 208 23.93 -5.00 8.90
CA GLU A 208 23.09 -5.66 7.89
C GLU A 208 22.80 -4.64 6.77
N GLN A 209 22.68 -5.11 5.53
CA GLN A 209 22.30 -4.29 4.38
C GLN A 209 21.35 -5.07 3.48
N GLU A 210 20.39 -4.35 2.91
CA GLU A 210 19.37 -4.87 2.01
C GLU A 210 19.14 -3.86 0.88
N GLN A 211 18.81 -4.34 -0.31
CA GLN A 211 18.45 -3.49 -1.44
C GLN A 211 17.06 -3.87 -1.93
N GLU A 212 16.26 -2.86 -2.23
CA GLU A 212 14.91 -3.04 -2.75
C GLU A 212 14.68 -2.15 -3.96
N GLU A 213 13.85 -2.63 -4.88
CA GLU A 213 13.34 -1.83 -5.99
C GLU A 213 11.82 -1.92 -5.96
N HIS A 214 11.16 -0.78 -5.82
CA HIS A 214 9.71 -0.64 -5.94
C HIS A 214 9.40 0.10 -7.23
N ILE A 215 8.59 -0.51 -8.07
CA ILE A 215 8.04 0.12 -9.26
C ILE A 215 6.56 0.32 -8.97
N ILE A 216 6.08 1.55 -9.13
CA ILE A 216 4.66 1.83 -9.15
C ILE A 216 4.22 2.27 -10.54
N THR A 217 2.97 1.98 -10.87
CA THR A 217 2.29 2.58 -12.03
C THR A 217 1.19 3.49 -11.51
N TRP A 218 1.22 4.77 -11.90
CA TRP A 218 0.12 5.68 -11.59
C TRP A 218 -0.95 5.68 -12.66
N TYR A 219 -2.17 5.98 -12.24
CA TYR A 219 -3.37 5.99 -13.08
C TYR A 219 -4.06 7.34 -12.92
N TYR A 220 -4.44 7.95 -14.03
CA TYR A 220 -5.36 9.09 -14.00
C TYR A 220 -6.77 8.63 -13.64
N GLN A 221 -7.59 9.55 -13.15
CA GLN A 221 -8.95 9.26 -12.69
C GLN A 221 -9.76 8.39 -13.67
N TYR A 222 -9.86 8.83 -14.93
CA TYR A 222 -10.67 8.13 -15.93
C TYR A 222 -10.04 6.81 -16.40
N GLU A 223 -8.72 6.66 -16.28
CA GLU A 223 -8.07 5.37 -16.55
C GLU A 223 -8.43 4.35 -15.49
N MET A 224 -8.38 4.76 -14.21
CA MET A 224 -8.78 3.91 -13.10
C MET A 224 -10.28 3.57 -13.15
N GLU A 225 -11.14 4.54 -13.46
CA GLU A 225 -12.57 4.31 -13.62
C GLU A 225 -12.87 3.28 -14.72
N LEU A 226 -12.24 3.42 -15.89
CA LEU A 226 -12.38 2.46 -16.99
C LEU A 226 -11.83 1.06 -16.62
N LEU A 227 -10.73 1.01 -15.88
CA LEU A 227 -10.13 -0.25 -15.43
C LEU A 227 -11.06 -0.99 -14.45
N LEU A 228 -11.66 -0.25 -13.52
CA LEU A 228 -12.67 -0.76 -12.58
C LEU A 228 -13.91 -1.26 -13.33
N GLU A 229 -14.43 -0.48 -14.29
CA GLU A 229 -15.58 -0.87 -15.12
C GLU A 229 -15.31 -2.19 -15.85
N LYS A 230 -14.15 -2.30 -16.50
CA LYS A 230 -13.76 -3.53 -17.19
C LYS A 230 -13.63 -4.74 -16.26
N ALA A 231 -13.29 -4.53 -15.00
CA ALA A 231 -13.17 -5.58 -13.98
C ALA A 231 -14.52 -5.91 -13.30
N GLY A 232 -15.64 -5.35 -13.76
CA GLY A 232 -16.97 -5.62 -13.21
C GLY A 232 -17.31 -4.78 -11.98
N PHE A 233 -16.70 -3.61 -11.83
CA PHE A 233 -17.00 -2.66 -10.78
C PHE A 233 -17.64 -1.38 -11.33
N LYS A 234 -18.60 -0.83 -10.60
CA LYS A 234 -19.20 0.47 -10.92
C LYS A 234 -18.69 1.49 -9.90
N LEU A 235 -18.00 2.52 -10.37
CA LEU A 235 -17.59 3.63 -9.51
C LEU A 235 -18.84 4.33 -8.93
N ILE A 236 -18.86 4.51 -7.62
CA ILE A 236 -19.97 5.18 -6.90
C ILE A 236 -19.53 6.47 -6.20
N ALA A 237 -18.25 6.59 -5.85
CA ALA A 237 -17.69 7.80 -5.29
C ALA A 237 -16.18 7.89 -5.58
N LEU A 238 -15.69 9.13 -5.61
CA LEU A 238 -14.28 9.47 -5.65
C LEU A 238 -14.03 10.54 -4.60
N TYR A 239 -13.20 10.23 -3.61
CA TYR A 239 -12.77 11.17 -2.58
C TYR A 239 -11.39 11.69 -2.94
N GLN A 240 -11.20 13.00 -2.82
CA GLN A 240 -9.91 13.67 -3.04
C GLN A 240 -9.34 14.09 -1.69
N ASN A 241 -8.01 14.04 -1.55
CA ASN A 241 -7.29 14.36 -0.31
C ASN A 241 -7.75 13.46 0.85
N SER A 242 -7.55 12.14 0.71
CA SER A 242 -7.82 11.20 1.80
C SER A 242 -7.01 11.53 3.06
N HIS A 243 -7.41 10.93 4.18
CA HIS A 243 -6.97 11.17 5.55
C HIS A 243 -5.45 10.97 5.84
N HIS A 244 -4.65 10.81 4.79
CA HIS A 244 -3.20 10.70 4.80
C HIS A 244 -2.49 12.03 4.59
N LEU A 245 -1.19 12.01 4.90
CA LEU A 245 -0.29 13.15 4.99
C LEU A 245 0.09 13.77 3.63
N GLU A 246 -0.34 13.19 2.49
CA GLU A 246 0.05 13.62 1.16
C GLU A 246 -1.12 14.33 0.44
N PRO A 247 -0.99 15.62 0.05
CA PRO A 247 -2.07 16.45 -0.51
C PRO A 247 -2.67 16.03 -1.88
N GLN A 248 -2.58 14.77 -2.31
CA GLN A 248 -2.81 14.37 -3.71
C GLN A 248 -3.43 12.98 -3.89
N ASP A 249 -3.86 12.33 -2.81
CA ASP A 249 -4.44 10.98 -2.88
C ASP A 249 -5.91 11.01 -3.32
N SER A 250 -6.27 10.01 -4.13
CA SER A 250 -7.62 9.73 -4.62
C SER A 250 -8.09 8.39 -4.08
N VAL A 251 -9.26 8.36 -3.43
CA VAL A 251 -9.89 7.11 -2.99
C VAL A 251 -11.09 6.81 -3.88
N PHE A 252 -10.95 5.77 -4.69
CA PHE A 252 -12.00 5.24 -5.54
C PHE A 252 -12.85 4.28 -4.73
N THR A 253 -14.16 4.50 -4.73
CA THR A 253 -15.12 3.60 -4.10
C THR A 253 -16.02 3.04 -5.18
N ALA A 254 -16.00 1.73 -5.35
CA ALA A 254 -16.71 1.05 -6.42
C ALA A 254 -17.50 -0.15 -5.88
N VAL A 255 -18.67 -0.39 -6.44
CA VAL A 255 -19.52 -1.53 -6.08
C VAL A 255 -19.39 -2.63 -7.12
N LYS A 256 -19.36 -3.89 -6.68
CA LYS A 256 -19.50 -5.04 -7.58
C LYS A 256 -20.92 -5.08 -8.14
N TYR A 257 -21.05 -5.06 -9.46
CA TYR A 257 -22.33 -5.19 -10.18
C TYR A 257 -22.48 -6.55 -10.87
#